data_AF-A0A345H8P8-F1
#
_entry.id   AF-A0A345H8P8-F1
#
_cell.length_a   1.000
_cell.length_b   1.000
_cell.length_c   1.000
_cell.angle_alpha   90.00
_cell.angle_beta   90.00
_cell.angle_gamma   90.00
#
_symmetry.space_group_name_H-M   'P 1'
#
loop_
_entity.id
_entity.type
_entity.pdbx_description
1 polymer ?
#
loop_
_entity_poly.entity_id
_entity_poly.type
_entity_poly.pdbx_seq_one_letter_code
_entity_poly.pdbx_strand_id
1 'polypeptide(L)' 'MAKLKETTRERKLRRNKSILQQYNDLKQRMTCRKAQPILADMYNVSEGTIKKILFDPTYSCSPLATTVATVQE' A
#
# COMPACT_ATOMS: atom_id res chain seq x y z
N MET A 1 10.79 -26.03 15.27
CA MET A 1 10.83 -24.59 14.91
C MET A 1 9.41 -24.07 14.92
N ALA A 2 9.00 -23.34 15.96
CA ALA A 2 7.68 -22.73 16.01
C ALA A 2 7.60 -21.68 14.88
N LYS A 3 6.72 -21.89 13.90
CA LYS A 3 6.38 -20.86 12.91
C LYS A 3 5.79 -19.69 13.69
N LEU A 4 6.58 -18.64 13.93
CA LEU A 4 6.09 -17.38 14.48
C LEU A 4 4.90 -16.95 13.61
N LYS A 5 3.69 -16.99 14.18
CA LYS A 5 2.49 -16.52 13.49
C LYS A 5 2.70 -15.04 13.18
N GLU A 6 2.71 -14.70 11.90
CA GLU A 6 2.73 -13.32 11.40
C GLU A 6 1.75 -12.48 12.22
N THR A 7 2.24 -11.39 12.81
CA THR A 7 1.40 -10.46 13.56
C THR A 7 0.43 -9.75 12.61
N THR A 8 -0.71 -9.29 13.13
CA THR A 8 -1.68 -8.51 12.35
C THR A 8 -1.06 -7.30 11.66
N ARG A 9 -0.01 -6.71 12.27
CA ARG A 9 0.72 -5.57 11.71
C ARG A 9 1.55 -5.96 10.49
N GLU A 10 2.30 -7.06 10.57
CA GLU A 10 3.11 -7.56 9.44
C GLU A 10 2.24 -7.94 8.25
N ARG A 11 1.08 -8.58 8.51
CA ARG A 11 0.10 -8.88 7.46
C ARG A 11 -0.38 -7.64 6.72
N LYS A 12 -0.68 -6.57 7.46
CA LYS A 12 -1.12 -5.28 6.90
C LYS A 12 0.00 -4.62 6.10
N LEU A 13 1.23 -4.60 6.61
CA LEU A 13 2.40 -4.06 5.90
C LEU A 13 2.64 -4.79 4.57
N ARG A 14 2.63 -6.13 4.59
CA ARG A 14 2.81 -6.95 3.38
C ARG A 14 1.73 -6.68 2.34
N ARG A 15 0.46 -6.63 2.77
CA ARG A 15 -0.66 -6.30 1.88
C ARG A 15 -0.51 -4.89 1.29
N ASN A 16 -0.24 -3.89 2.11
CA ASN A 16 -0.12 -2.50 1.66
C ASN A 16 1.05 -2.32 0.69
N LYS A 17 2.20 -2.97 0.95
CA LYS A 17 3.35 -2.99 0.03
C LYS A 17 2.99 -3.64 -1.31
N SER A 18 2.26 -4.75 -1.27
CA SER A 18 1.77 -5.44 -2.47
C SER A 18 0.79 -4.58 -3.28
N ILE A 19 -0.10 -3.83 -2.61
CA ILE A 19 -1.01 -2.86 -3.26
C ILE A 19 -0.23 -1.77 -3.99
N LEU A 20 0.79 -1.18 -3.36
CA LEU A 20 1.61 -0.13 -3.99
C LEU A 20 2.40 -0.67 -5.19
N GLN A 21 2.97 -1.86 -5.07
CA GLN A 21 3.70 -2.50 -6.17
C GLN A 21 2.77 -2.76 -7.36
N GLN A 22 1.62 -3.41 -7.13
CA GLN A 22 0.63 -3.67 -8.17
C GLN A 22 0.07 -2.37 -8.78
N TYR A 23 -0.11 -1.33 -7.97
CA TYR A 23 -0.50 -0.02 -8.49
C TYR A 23 0.52 0.55 -9.46
N ASN A 24 1.82 0.46 -9.14
CA ASN A 24 2.88 0.94 -10.03
C ASN A 24 2.92 0.14 -11.33
N ASP A 25 2.70 -1.18 -11.28
CA ASP A 25 2.64 -2.04 -12.46
C ASP A 25 1.41 -1.72 -13.33
N LEU A 26 0.24 -1.53 -12.70
CA LEU A 26 -0.99 -1.14 -13.40
C LEU A 26 -0.85 0.26 -14.03
N LYS A 27 -0.21 1.21 -13.35
CA LYS A 27 -0.01 2.57 -13.86
C LYS A 27 0.82 2.62 -15.15
N GLN A 28 1.65 1.60 -15.41
CA GLN A 28 2.37 1.48 -16.69
C GLN A 28 1.44 1.13 -17.86
N ARG A 29 0.27 0.53 -17.58
CA ARG A 29 -0.66 -0.01 -18.60
C ARG A 29 -1.99 0.74 -18.65
N MET A 30 -2.34 1.49 -17.61
CA MET A 30 -3.61 2.21 -17.51
C MET A 30 -3.52 3.44 -16.61
N THR A 31 -4.55 4.28 -16.63
CA THR A 31 -4.62 5.49 -15.81
C THR A 31 -4.91 5.17 -14.33
N CYS A 32 -4.45 6.05 -13.43
CA CYS A 32 -4.65 5.91 -11.98
C CYS A 32 -6.13 5.68 -11.60
N ARG A 33 -7.06 6.34 -12.32
CA ARG A 33 -8.51 6.24 -12.10
C ARG A 33 -9.07 4.84 -12.41
N LYS A 34 -8.46 4.12 -13.35
CA LYS A 34 -8.84 2.74 -13.69
C LYS A 34 -8.13 1.71 -12.80
N ALA A 35 -6.91 1.99 -12.35
CA ALA A 35 -6.15 1.10 -11.48
C ALA A 35 -6.71 1.00 -10.04
N GLN A 36 -7.22 2.10 -9.48
CA GLN A 36 -7.76 2.14 -8.11
C GLN A 36 -8.91 1.14 -7.85
N PRO A 37 -9.98 1.08 -8.66
CA PRO A 37 -11.07 0.13 -8.43
C PRO A 37 -10.62 -1.33 -8.61
N ILE A 38 -9.68 -1.60 -9.53
CA ILE A 38 -9.12 -2.95 -9.71
C ILE A 38 -8.39 -3.40 -8.45
N LEU A 39 -7.58 -2.53 -7.83
CA LEU A 39 -6.90 -2.85 -6.58
C LEU A 39 -7.87 -3.00 -5.41
N ALA A 40 -8.93 -2.19 -5.37
CA ALA A 40 -9.97 -2.30 -4.35
C ALA A 40 -10.63 -3.68 -4.39
N ASP A 41 -10.99 -4.15 -5.60
CA ASP A 41 -11.58 -5.47 -5.83
C ASP A 41 -10.59 -6.61 -5.52
N MET A 42 -9.38 -6.56 -6.10
CA MET A 42 -8.34 -7.58 -5.91
C MET A 42 -7.97 -7.84 -4.45
N TYR A 43 -7.92 -6.78 -3.64
CA TYR A 43 -7.51 -6.87 -2.24
C TYR A 43 -8.70 -6.85 -1.27
N ASN A 44 -9.94 -6.81 -1.79
CA ASN A 44 -11.18 -6.68 -1.03
C ASN A 44 -11.10 -5.57 0.03
N VAL A 45 -10.70 -4.37 -0.40
CA VAL A 45 -10.57 -3.17 0.45
C VAL A 45 -11.32 -2.01 -0.19
N SER A 46 -11.84 -1.11 0.64
CA SER A 46 -12.54 0.07 0.13
C SER A 46 -11.61 0.95 -0.73
N GLU A 47 -12.17 1.63 -1.74
CA GLU A 47 -11.41 2.60 -2.53
C GLU A 47 -10.80 3.71 -1.68
N GLY A 48 -11.47 4.13 -0.60
CA GLY A 48 -10.93 5.10 0.36
C GLY A 48 -9.66 4.58 1.05
N THR A 49 -9.62 3.30 1.38
CA THR A 49 -8.42 2.63 1.92
C THR A 49 -7.31 2.58 0.86
N ILE A 50 -7.61 2.23 -0.39
CA ILE A 50 -6.63 2.24 -1.49
C ILE A 50 -6.03 3.63 -1.67
N LYS A 51 -6.86 4.70 -1.70
CA LYS A 51 -6.37 6.07 -1.82
C LYS A 51 -5.44 6.45 -0.67
N LYS A 52 -5.78 6.08 0.57
CA LYS A 52 -4.90 6.31 1.73
C LYS A 52 -3.58 5.53 1.59
N ILE A 53 -3.63 4.27 1.19
CA ILE A 53 -2.41 3.46 0.98
C ILE A 53 -1.50 4.05 -0.11
N LEU A 54 -2.08 4.59 -1.18
CA LEU A 54 -1.35 5.07 -2.36
C LEU A 54 -0.92 6.53 -2.29
N PHE A 55 -1.61 7.37 -1.51
CA PHE A 55 -1.38 8.82 -1.50
C PHE A 55 -1.19 9.42 -0.10
N ASP A 56 -1.48 8.69 0.98
CA ASP A 56 -1.34 9.19 2.35
C ASP A 56 -0.13 8.53 3.04
N PRO A 57 1.00 9.27 3.18
CA PRO A 57 2.20 8.76 3.85
C PRO A 57 2.04 8.65 5.37
N THR A 58 1.00 9.26 5.95
CA THR A 58 0.69 9.19 7.39
C THR A 58 -0.24 8.03 7.72
N TYR A 59 -0.75 7.33 6.71
CA TYR A 59 -1.65 6.19 6.90
C TYR A 59 -0.97 5.05 7.69
N SER A 60 -1.74 4.38 8.54
CA SER A 60 -1.22 3.27 9.35
C SER A 60 -0.63 2.17 8.46
N CYS A 61 0.64 1.85 8.70
CA CYS A 61 1.39 0.88 7.88
C CYS A 61 1.43 1.27 6.40
N SER A 62 1.51 2.57 6.11
CA SER A 62 1.65 3.08 4.74
C SER A 62 2.91 2.48 4.09
N PRO A 63 2.82 2.03 2.83
CA PRO A 63 3.97 1.55 2.07
C PRO A 63 4.77 2.71 1.44
N LEU A 64 4.22 3.92 1.49
CA LEU A 64 4.92 5.13 1.07
C LEU A 64 6.00 5.44 2.11
N ALA A 65 7.19 5.79 1.65
CA ALA A 65 8.21 6.31 2.55
C ALA A 65 7.59 7.51 3.28
N THR A 66 7.46 7.44 4.62
CA THR A 66 7.28 8.64 5.42
C THR A 66 8.47 9.51 5.07
N THR A 67 8.25 10.60 4.33
CA THR A 67 9.23 11.65 4.17
C THR A 67 9.41 12.29 5.55
N VAL A 68 10.11 11.60 6.46
CA VAL A 68 11.02 12.30 7.36
C VAL A 68 11.99 12.95 6.39
N ALA A 69 11.80 14.25 6.17
CA ALA A 69 12.81 15.07 5.54
C ALA A 69 14.10 14.77 6.28
N THR A 70 14.99 14.02 5.65
CA THR A 70 16.35 13.88 6.12
C THR A 70 16.92 15.29 6.06
N VAL A 71 16.88 16.00 7.18
CA VAL A 71 17.73 17.16 7.38
C VAL A 71 19.14 16.57 7.34
N GLN A 72 19.79 16.73 6.19
CA GLN A 72 21.23 16.50 6.09
C GLN A 72 21.88 17.64 6.88
N GLU A 73 22.31 17.34 8.10
CA GLU A 73 23.36 18.12 8.79
C GLU A 73 24.73 17.80 8.17
#